data_AF-A0A1S1YYN9-F1
#
_entry.id   AF-A0A1S1YYN9-F1
#
_cell.length_a   1.000
_cell.length_b   1.000
_cell.length_c   1.000
_cell.angle_alpha   90.00
_cell.angle_beta   90.00
_cell.angle_gamma   90.00
#
_symmetry.space_group_name_H-M   'P 1'
#
loop_
_entity.id
_entity.type
_entity.pdbx_description
1 polymer ?
#
loop_
_entity_poly.entity_id
_entity_poly.type
_entity_poly.pdbx_seq_one_letter_code
_entity_poly.pdbx_strand_id
1 'polypeptide(L)'
;MINFFVICATLLFLSVFPLPTEYYVILKVIISIGAITASLREWKMFQKLTVHFLGFISILVVFNPIFPVEIGNKLVWVLIDFCAGALFIYYSFFRKVSIVNKIKFKFRKRTSEEL
;
A
#
# COMPACT_ATOMS: atom_id res chain seq x y z
N MET A 1 -5.12 11.73 8.21
CA MET A 1 -3.73 11.38 7.85
C MET A 1 -3.72 10.77 6.45
N ILE A 2 -3.83 11.60 5.41
CA ILE A 2 -3.80 11.19 4.00
C ILE A 2 -2.37 11.33 3.43
N ASN A 3 -1.53 12.13 4.09
CA ASN A 3 -0.28 12.66 3.55
C ASN A 3 0.81 11.58 3.39
N PHE A 4 0.89 10.61 4.31
CA PHE A 4 1.99 9.64 4.30
C PHE A 4 1.97 8.72 3.07
N PHE A 5 0.80 8.22 2.68
CA PHE A 5 0.69 7.35 1.50
C PHE A 5 0.91 8.10 0.19
N VAL A 6 0.53 9.38 0.14
CA VAL A 6 0.82 10.24 -1.02
C VAL A 6 2.32 10.46 -1.14
N ILE A 7 3.02 10.70 -0.02
CA ILE A 7 4.48 10.81 0.03
C ILE A 7 5.11 9.52 -0.53
N CYS A 8 4.71 8.34 -0.03
CA CYS A 8 5.18 7.04 -0.55
C CYS A 8 4.99 6.92 -2.07
N ALA A 9 3.82 7.31 -2.59
CA ALA A 9 3.56 7.27 -4.02
C ALA A 9 4.46 8.22 -4.80
N THR A 10 4.65 9.47 -4.37
CA THR A 10 5.57 10.41 -5.03
C THR A 10 7.01 9.91 -5.05
N LEU A 11 7.50 9.30 -3.97
CA LEU A 11 8.83 8.70 -3.93
C LEU A 11 8.99 7.53 -4.92
N LEU A 12 7.94 6.72 -5.11
CA LEU A 12 7.89 5.65 -6.12
C LEU A 12 7.86 6.19 -7.55
N PHE A 13 7.15 7.28 -7.83
CA PHE A 13 7.22 7.89 -9.16
C PHE A 13 8.58 8.55 -9.43
N LEU A 14 9.23 9.06 -8.39
CA LEU A 14 10.56 9.65 -8.53
C LEU A 14 11.63 8.59 -8.83
N SER A 15 11.45 7.32 -8.40
CA SER A 15 12.39 6.22 -8.67
C SER A 15 12.47 5.80 -10.14
N VAL A 16 11.53 6.27 -10.98
CA VAL A 16 11.55 6.08 -12.44
C VAL A 16 12.77 6.75 -13.08
N PHE A 17 13.25 7.85 -12.47
CA PHE A 17 14.48 8.49 -12.89
C PHE A 17 15.70 7.67 -12.47
N PRO A 18 16.80 7.69 -13.25
CA PRO A 18 18.04 7.02 -12.89
C PRO A 18 18.69 7.73 -11.69
N LEU A 19 18.27 7.35 -10.49
CA LEU A 19 18.79 7.85 -9.22
C LEU A 19 19.95 6.97 -8.74
N PRO A 20 20.77 7.47 -7.79
CA PRO A 20 21.88 6.71 -7.28
C PRO A 20 21.39 5.55 -6.40
N THR A 21 22.20 4.50 -6.25
CA THR A 21 21.80 3.25 -5.60
C THR A 21 21.33 3.46 -4.15
N GLU A 22 21.90 4.44 -3.44
CA GLU A 22 21.53 4.74 -2.05
C GLU A 22 20.06 5.20 -1.95
N TYR A 23 19.55 5.90 -2.96
CA TYR A 23 18.15 6.32 -3.01
C TYR A 23 17.21 5.11 -2.95
N TYR A 24 17.52 4.05 -3.71
CA TYR A 24 16.68 2.85 -3.79
C TYR A 24 16.67 2.06 -2.47
N VAL A 25 17.76 2.09 -1.70
CA VAL A 25 17.80 1.47 -0.36
C VAL A 25 16.87 2.23 0.59
N ILE A 26 16.96 3.56 0.62
CA ILE A 26 16.09 4.40 1.47
C ILE A 26 14.63 4.27 1.04
N LEU A 27 14.37 4.26 -0.27
CA LEU A 27 13.05 4.06 -0.86
C LEU A 27 12.42 2.76 -0.33
N LYS A 28 13.13 1.63 -0.43
CA LYS A 28 12.64 0.32 0.04
C LYS A 28 12.24 0.34 1.52
N VAL A 29 12.99 1.02 2.38
CA VAL A 29 12.66 1.18 3.81
C VAL A 29 11.37 1.98 3.98
N ILE A 30 11.26 3.15 3.33
CA ILE A 30 10.08 4.02 3.43
C ILE A 30 8.83 3.31 2.92
N ILE A 31 8.92 2.65 1.76
CA ILE A 31 7.80 1.93 1.15
C ILE A 31 7.39 0.71 1.97
N SER A 32 8.35 0.00 2.56
CA SER A 32 8.06 -1.10 3.50
C SER A 32 7.26 -0.62 4.72
N ILE A 33 7.65 0.51 5.32
CA ILE A 33 6.90 1.12 6.43
C ILE A 33 5.50 1.54 5.98
N GLY A 34 5.37 2.13 4.79
CA GLY A 34 4.10 2.42 4.12
C GLY A 34 3.20 1.20 3.99
N ALA A 35 3.75 0.09 3.49
CA ALA A 35 3.01 -1.14 3.27
C ALA A 35 2.56 -1.78 4.60
N ILE A 36 3.44 -1.82 5.62
CA ILE A 36 3.10 -2.32 6.95
C ILE A 36 1.96 -1.51 7.57
N THR A 37 2.05 -0.18 7.53
CA THR A 37 1.01 0.68 8.13
C THR A 37 -0.33 0.54 7.41
N ALA A 38 -0.34 0.40 6.07
CA ALA A 38 -1.54 0.14 5.29
C ALA A 38 -2.15 -1.24 5.61
N SER A 39 -1.32 -2.28 5.70
CA SER A 39 -1.74 -3.65 6.05
C SER A 39 -2.28 -3.77 7.47
N LEU A 40 -1.63 -3.15 8.46
CA LEU A 40 -2.12 -3.15 9.85
C LEU A 40 -3.45 -2.42 9.99
N ARG A 41 -3.63 -1.30 9.26
CA ARG A 41 -4.89 -0.56 9.21
C ARG A 41 -6.01 -1.44 8.63
N GLU A 42 -5.71 -2.20 7.59
CA GLU A 42 -6.65 -3.16 7.01
C GLU A 42 -7.04 -4.27 7.96
N TRP A 43 -6.03 -4.89 8.58
CA TRP A 43 -6.25 -5.97 9.50
C TRP A 43 -7.15 -5.53 10.65
N LYS A 44 -6.86 -4.37 11.25
CA LYS A 44 -7.68 -3.80 12.34
C LYS A 44 -9.13 -3.54 11.91
N MET A 45 -9.39 -3.15 10.67
CA MET A 45 -10.76 -2.81 10.23
C MET A 45 -11.60 -4.02 9.83
N PHE A 46 -11.02 -4.95 9.08
CA PHE A 46 -11.80 -6.05 8.52
C PHE A 46 -11.57 -7.39 9.20
N GLN A 47 -10.45 -7.57 9.90
CA GLN A 47 -10.02 -8.85 10.50
C GLN A 47 -10.12 -10.02 9.51
N LYS A 48 -9.92 -9.73 8.22
CA LYS A 48 -10.05 -10.67 7.10
C LYS A 48 -9.02 -10.33 6.02
N LEU A 49 -8.56 -11.36 5.32
CA LEU A 49 -7.70 -11.24 4.14
C LEU A 49 -8.48 -10.53 3.02
N THR A 50 -8.21 -9.24 2.84
CA THR A 50 -8.79 -8.43 1.77
C THR A 50 -7.78 -8.34 0.61
N VAL A 51 -8.24 -8.21 -0.63
CA VAL A 51 -7.38 -8.07 -1.83
C VAL A 51 -6.30 -7.01 -1.64
N HIS A 52 -6.64 -5.89 -1.01
CA HIS A 52 -5.68 -4.83 -0.70
C HIS A 52 -4.64 -5.21 0.35
N PHE A 53 -5.03 -5.96 1.39
CA PHE A 53 -4.07 -6.47 2.37
C PHE A 53 -3.05 -7.38 1.68
N LEU A 54 -3.52 -8.26 0.80
CA LEU A 54 -2.64 -9.12 0.01
C LEU A 54 -1.72 -8.30 -0.91
N GLY A 55 -2.25 -7.25 -1.56
CA GLY A 55 -1.47 -6.33 -2.39
C GLY A 55 -0.33 -5.62 -1.62
N PHE A 56 -0.59 -5.12 -0.42
CA PHE A 56 0.47 -4.51 0.40
C PHE A 56 1.46 -5.51 0.97
N ILE A 57 1.02 -6.73 1.29
CA ILE A 57 1.94 -7.83 1.64
C ILE A 57 2.88 -8.13 0.47
N SER A 58 2.37 -8.20 -0.77
CA SER A 58 3.20 -8.39 -1.96
C SER A 58 4.22 -7.25 -2.12
N ILE A 59 3.80 -5.99 -1.94
CA ILE A 59 4.73 -4.84 -1.95
C ILE A 59 5.78 -4.99 -0.85
N LEU A 60 5.40 -5.39 0.37
CA LEU A 60 6.35 -5.57 1.46
C LEU A 60 7.39 -6.65 1.16
N VAL A 61 7.00 -7.73 0.49
CA VAL A 61 7.93 -8.79 0.07
C VAL A 61 8.88 -8.29 -1.02
N VAL A 62 8.36 -7.56 -2.02
CA VAL A 62 9.16 -7.06 -3.15
C VAL A 62 10.11 -5.93 -2.73
N PHE A 63 9.66 -5.01 -1.88
CA PHE A 63 10.43 -3.87 -1.41
C PHE A 63 11.16 -4.14 -0.08
N ASN A 64 11.35 -5.41 0.29
CA ASN A 64 12.02 -5.78 1.53
C ASN A 64 13.50 -5.36 1.51
N PRO A 65 13.96 -4.46 2.39
CA PRO A 65 15.36 -4.04 2.43
C PRO A 65 16.32 -5.15 2.86
N ILE A 66 15.83 -6.21 3.52
CA ILE A 66 16.66 -7.30 4.05
C ILE A 66 17.08 -8.30 2.95
N PHE A 67 16.21 -8.53 1.96
CA PHE A 67 16.48 -9.44 0.84
C PHE A 67 16.40 -8.67 -0.47
N PRO A 68 17.55 -8.19 -1.01
CA PRO A 68 17.56 -7.52 -2.30
C PRO A 68 17.20 -8.50 -3.41
N VAL A 69 15.98 -8.39 -3.94
CA VAL A 69 15.59 -9.11 -5.16
C VAL A 69 16.26 -8.43 -6.35
N GLU A 70 17.32 -9.03 -6.87
CA GLU A 70 18.00 -8.53 -8.07
C GLU A 70 17.24 -8.98 -9.33
N ILE A 71 16.21 -8.22 -9.67
CA ILE A 71 15.60 -8.33 -11.00
C ILE A 71 16.54 -7.60 -11.97
N GLY A 72 17.30 -8.36 -12.77
CA GLY A 72 18.30 -7.82 -13.69
C GLY A 72 17.77 -6.88 -14.78
N ASN A 73 16.44 -6.72 -14.88
CA ASN A 73 15.80 -5.82 -15.83
C ASN A 73 15.24 -4.57 -15.12
N LYS A 74 15.90 -3.43 -15.36
CA LYS A 74 15.51 -2.11 -14.81
C LYS A 74 14.07 -1.72 -15.18
N LEU A 75 13.61 -2.10 -16.37
CA LEU A 75 12.25 -1.80 -16.83
C LEU A 75 11.19 -2.52 -15.99
N VAL A 76 11.49 -3.73 -15.52
CA VAL A 76 10.58 -4.48 -14.62
C VAL A 76 10.46 -3.77 -13.28
N TRP A 77 11.57 -3.27 -12.73
CA TRP A 77 11.55 -2.45 -11.51
C TRP A 77 10.73 -1.18 -11.67
N VAL A 78 10.87 -0.46 -12.78
CA VAL A 78 10.06 0.73 -13.08
C VAL A 78 8.56 0.39 -13.11
N LEU A 79 8.18 -0.74 -13.72
CA LEU A 79 6.78 -1.18 -13.74
C LEU A 79 6.26 -1.55 -12.35
N ILE A 80 7.07 -2.21 -11.54
CA ILE A 80 6.75 -2.55 -10.15
C ILE A 80 6.55 -1.27 -9.33
N ASP A 81 7.49 -0.33 -9.43
CA ASP A 81 7.45 0.95 -8.72
C ASP A 81 6.21 1.75 -9.10
N PHE A 82 5.90 1.81 -10.40
CA PHE A 82 4.71 2.47 -10.92
C PHE A 82 3.41 1.82 -10.41
N CYS A 83 3.32 0.48 -10.47
CA CYS A 83 2.16 -0.26 -9.95
C CYS A 83 1.97 -0.06 -8.45
N ALA A 84 3.06 -0.09 -7.67
CA ALA A 84 3.03 0.14 -6.23
C ALA A 84 2.58 1.57 -5.91
N GLY A 85 3.11 2.57 -6.63
CA GLY A 85 2.74 3.97 -6.46
C GLY A 85 1.26 4.21 -6.77
N ALA A 86 0.76 3.62 -7.85
CA ALA A 86 -0.65 3.64 -8.20
C ALA A 86 -1.53 3.00 -7.11
N LEU A 87 -1.10 1.87 -6.53
CA LEU A 87 -1.83 1.21 -5.44
C LEU A 87 -1.90 2.10 -4.18
N PHE A 88 -0.81 2.78 -3.83
CA PHE A 88 -0.80 3.74 -2.70
C PHE A 88 -1.72 4.95 -2.94
N ILE A 89 -1.72 5.52 -4.14
CA ILE A 89 -2.67 6.59 -4.51
C ILE A 89 -4.10 6.09 -4.43
N TYR A 90 -4.38 4.94 -5.05
CA TYR A 90 -5.72 4.36 -5.05
C TYR A 90 -6.21 4.10 -3.62
N TYR A 91 -5.35 3.55 -2.76
CA TYR A 91 -5.63 3.37 -1.35
C TYR A 91 -5.91 4.69 -0.63
N SER A 92 -5.13 5.74 -0.92
CA SER A 92 -5.28 7.04 -0.30
C SER A 92 -6.63 7.70 -0.64
N PHE A 93 -7.05 7.66 -1.91
CA PHE A 93 -8.24 8.36 -2.40
C PHE A 93 -9.53 7.52 -2.32
N PHE A 94 -9.53 6.28 -2.82
CA PHE A 94 -10.76 5.51 -3.04
C PHE A 94 -11.20 4.69 -1.82
N ARG A 95 -10.28 4.35 -0.91
CA ARG A 95 -10.57 3.51 0.25
C ARG A 95 -11.53 4.18 1.24
N LYS A 96 -11.52 5.50 1.35
CA LYS A 96 -12.40 6.25 2.27
C LYS A 96 -13.88 5.92 2.05
N VAL A 97 -14.28 5.67 0.80
CA VAL A 97 -15.67 5.40 0.41
C VAL A 97 -16.13 3.98 0.77
N SER A 98 -15.29 2.97 0.53
CA SER A 98 -15.67 1.57 0.81
C SER A 98 -15.80 1.29 2.32
N ILE A 99 -14.99 1.95 3.13
CA ILE A 99 -14.98 1.76 4.59
C ILE A 99 -16.24 2.35 5.25
N VAL A 100 -16.63 3.58 4.89
CA VAL A 100 -17.85 4.22 5.41
C VAL A 100 -19.09 3.39 5.07
N ASN A 101 -19.19 2.90 3.84
CA ASN A 101 -20.35 2.10 3.43
C ASN A 101 -20.42 0.77 4.18
N LYS A 102 -19.30 0.07 4.40
CA LYS A 102 -19.31 -1.22 5.09
C LYS A 102 -19.61 -1.09 6.59
N ILE A 103 -19.09 -0.05 7.24
CA ILE A 103 -19.42 0.27 8.65
C ILE A 103 -20.90 0.61 8.77
N LYS A 104 -21.41 1.49 7.89
CA LYS A 104 -22.83 1.86 7.86
C LYS A 104 -23.74 0.65 7.65
N PHE A 105 -23.34 -0.29 6.79
CA PHE A 105 -24.08 -1.53 6.56
C PHE A 105 -24.05 -2.48 7.77
N LYS A 106 -22.90 -2.65 8.42
CA LYS A 106 -22.78 -3.47 9.65
C LYS A 106 -23.62 -2.90 10.79
N PHE A 107 -23.65 -1.57 10.93
CA PHE A 107 -24.49 -0.89 11.92
C PHE A 107 -25.97 -1.05 11.60
N ARG A 108 -26.36 -0.84 10.34
CA ARG A 108 -27.76 -1.01 9.87
C ARG A 108 -28.27 -2.43 10.13
N LYS A 109 -27.44 -3.45 9.90
CA LYS A 109 -27.83 -4.83 10.13
C LYS A 109 -28.03 -5.16 11.62
N ARG A 110 -27.18 -4.62 12.49
CA ARG A 110 -27.31 -4.80 13.95
C ARG A 110 -28.60 -4.19 14.50
N THR A 111 -28.99 -3.00 14.02
CA THR A 111 -30.24 -2.35 14.49
C THR A 111 -31.51 -3.08 14.05
N SER A 112 -31.48 -3.83 12.94
CA SER A 112 -32.63 -4.62 12.47
C SER A 112 -32.78 -5.98 13.16
N GLU A 113 -31.75 -6.45 13.85
CA GLU A 113 -31.79 -7.71 14.62
C GLU A 113 -32.23 -7.49 16.09
N GLU A 114 -32.27 -6.23 16.55
CA GLU A 114 -32.71 -5.85 17.92
C GLU A 114 -34.13 -5.25 17.97
N LEU A 115 -34.84 -5.20 16.83
CA LEU A 115 -36.25 -4.79 16.69
C LEU A 115 -37.12 -6.01 16.39
#